data_AF-A0A928RN90-F1
#
_entry.id   AF-A0A928RN90-F1
#
_cell.length_a   1.000
_cell.length_b   1.000
_cell.length_c   1.000
_cell.angle_alpha   90.00
_cell.angle_beta   90.00
_cell.angle_gamma   90.00
#
_symmetry.space_group_name_H-M   'P 1'
#
loop_
_entity.id
_entity.type
_entity.pdbx_description
1 polymer ?
#
loop_
_entity_poly.entity_id
_entity_poly.type
_entity_poly.pdbx_seq_one_letter_code
_entity_poly.pdbx_strand_id
1 'polypeptide(L)'
;MEENREQPVEVSASDFEQVQESEVVDAAGSQMAELGKFKSVQALMDAYENLQSEFTRKCQQLSQYQKDKTEQAEVEQKDEFVEKEEKENGFNQEVFKLFLENNDEAKMYEEEILNKFSSSSSKDCSPYQVAWAEVVLNHLKEGDKLSDPIINQYVLSDENVKNKIIENYLIDLKNLKPPIVMSSSGGERLSSVKPDKPKTLAEAKSLVDKMFS
;
A
#
# COMPACT_ATOMS: atom_id res chain seq x y z
N MET A 1 -18.60 -18.20 -38.96
CA MET A 1 -17.47 -19.14 -38.80
C MET A 1 -17.56 -19.63 -37.37
N GLU A 2 -18.14 -20.81 -37.19
CA GLU A 2 -18.44 -21.40 -35.88
C GLU A 2 -17.26 -22.29 -35.47
N GLU A 3 -16.68 -21.99 -34.31
CA GLU A 3 -15.59 -22.75 -33.70
C GLU A 3 -16.14 -24.06 -33.12
N ASN A 4 -15.74 -25.19 -33.72
CA ASN A 4 -15.94 -26.52 -33.14
C ASN A 4 -14.96 -26.71 -31.97
N ARG A 5 -15.50 -26.69 -30.75
CA ARG A 5 -14.80 -27.09 -29.53
C ARG A 5 -14.90 -28.61 -29.39
N GLU A 6 -13.83 -29.32 -29.69
CA GLU A 6 -13.72 -30.75 -29.39
C GLU A 6 -13.47 -30.93 -27.89
N GLN A 7 -14.43 -31.57 -27.20
CA GLN A 7 -14.28 -32.04 -25.82
C GLN A 7 -13.49 -33.36 -25.80
N PRO A 8 -12.72 -33.66 -24.73
CA PRO A 8 -12.06 -34.95 -24.60
C PRO A 8 -13.07 -36.05 -24.26
N VAL A 9 -12.97 -37.18 -24.96
CA VAL A 9 -13.77 -38.39 -24.70
C VAL A 9 -13.25 -39.04 -23.41
N GLU A 10 -14.12 -39.19 -22.42
CA GLU A 10 -13.86 -40.04 -21.25
C GLU A 10 -13.88 -41.51 -21.67
N VAL A 11 -12.71 -42.15 -21.63
CA VAL A 11 -12.58 -43.60 -21.78
C VAL A 11 -12.39 -44.23 -20.39
N SER A 12 -13.37 -45.04 -20.00
CA SER A 12 -13.45 -45.76 -18.74
C SER A 12 -12.41 -46.87 -18.61
N ALA A 13 -11.92 -47.07 -17.38
CA ALA A 13 -10.76 -47.88 -16.99
C ALA A 13 -10.95 -49.42 -17.05
N SER A 14 -11.76 -49.96 -17.95
CA SER A 14 -12.11 -51.40 -17.95
C SER A 14 -11.64 -52.22 -19.18
N ASP A 15 -10.89 -51.65 -20.12
CA ASP A 15 -10.58 -52.30 -21.40
C ASP A 15 -9.14 -52.89 -21.53
N PHE A 16 -8.37 -53.02 -20.45
CA PHE A 16 -6.97 -53.48 -20.53
C PHE A 16 -6.69 -54.92 -20.10
N GLU A 17 -7.71 -55.71 -19.74
CA GLU A 17 -7.52 -57.12 -19.37
C GLU A 17 -8.16 -58.05 -20.40
N GLN A 18 -7.46 -58.30 -21.51
CA GLN A 18 -7.48 -59.61 -22.20
C GLN A 18 -6.60 -59.56 -23.46
N VAL A 19 -5.37 -60.04 -23.37
CA VAL A 19 -4.80 -60.86 -24.44
C VAL A 19 -4.07 -62.03 -23.79
N GLN A 20 -4.58 -63.21 -24.08
CA GLN A 20 -4.13 -64.51 -23.59
C GLN A 20 -2.78 -64.90 -24.20
N GLU A 21 -2.02 -65.58 -23.36
CA GLU A 21 -0.86 -66.42 -23.61
C GLU A 21 -1.07 -67.37 -24.80
N SER A 22 -0.10 -67.42 -25.73
CA SER A 22 0.01 -68.50 -26.72
C SER A 22 1.44 -69.04 -26.76
N GLU A 23 1.50 -70.37 -26.71
CA GLU A 23 2.63 -71.24 -26.43
C GLU A 23 3.93 -71.03 -27.23
N VAL A 24 5.02 -71.30 -26.51
CA VAL A 24 6.38 -71.64 -26.94
C VAL A 24 6.45 -72.56 -28.16
N VAL A 25 7.22 -72.14 -29.16
CA VAL A 25 7.96 -73.05 -30.05
C VAL A 25 9.41 -72.58 -30.16
N ASP A 26 10.30 -73.28 -29.45
CA ASP A 26 11.74 -73.23 -29.67
C ASP A 26 12.07 -73.86 -31.03
N ALA A 27 12.57 -73.06 -31.95
CA ALA A 27 13.32 -73.55 -33.11
C ALA A 27 14.45 -72.57 -33.43
N ALA A 28 15.65 -72.96 -32.99
CA ALA A 28 16.90 -72.33 -33.39
C ALA A 28 17.06 -72.37 -34.91
N GLY A 29 17.27 -71.21 -35.54
CA GLY A 29 17.78 -71.16 -36.90
C GLY A 29 17.36 -69.95 -37.72
N SER A 30 18.28 -68.99 -37.84
CA SER A 30 18.52 -68.27 -39.09
C SER A 30 17.51 -67.19 -39.51
N GLN A 31 17.42 -66.10 -38.75
CA GLN A 31 17.34 -64.73 -39.30
C GLN A 31 18.09 -63.76 -38.36
N MET A 32 19.42 -63.80 -38.41
CA MET A 32 20.31 -62.80 -37.77
C MET A 32 20.31 -61.46 -38.55
N ALA A 33 19.14 -61.04 -39.04
CA ALA A 33 18.95 -59.74 -39.65
C ALA A 33 18.56 -58.74 -38.55
N GLU A 34 19.59 -58.14 -37.94
CA GLU A 34 19.57 -56.75 -37.51
C GLU A 34 18.49 -56.33 -36.48
N LEU A 35 18.33 -57.08 -35.38
CA LEU A 35 17.59 -56.63 -34.17
C LEU A 35 18.33 -55.52 -33.38
N GLY A 36 19.32 -54.87 -34.02
CA GLY A 36 20.15 -53.82 -33.44
C GLY A 36 20.89 -54.27 -32.18
N LYS A 37 20.54 -53.66 -31.04
CA LYS A 37 21.22 -53.87 -29.74
C LYS A 37 20.70 -55.08 -28.96
N PHE A 38 19.63 -55.71 -29.41
CA PHE A 38 18.96 -56.80 -28.69
C PHE A 38 19.35 -58.17 -29.24
N LYS A 39 19.54 -59.13 -28.32
CA LYS A 39 20.05 -60.47 -28.63
C LYS A 39 19.00 -61.41 -29.25
N SER A 40 17.71 -61.12 -29.04
CA SER A 40 16.58 -61.88 -29.57
C SER A 40 15.33 -61.00 -29.64
N VAL A 41 14.31 -61.43 -30.38
CA VAL A 41 12.98 -60.76 -30.43
C VAL A 41 12.34 -60.72 -29.04
N GLN A 42 12.48 -61.80 -28.26
CA GLN A 42 12.00 -61.84 -26.88
C GLN A 42 12.70 -60.78 -26.02
N ALA A 43 14.03 -60.64 -26.14
CA ALA A 43 14.78 -59.63 -25.40
C ALA A 43 14.38 -58.19 -25.80
N LEU A 44 13.90 -57.98 -27.02
CA LEU A 44 13.36 -56.70 -27.47
C LEU A 44 11.97 -56.43 -26.86
N MET A 45 11.10 -57.45 -26.81
CA MET A 45 9.78 -57.36 -26.18
C MET A 45 9.92 -57.08 -24.67
N ASP A 46 10.75 -57.84 -23.97
CA ASP A 46 11.01 -57.65 -22.54
C ASP A 46 11.55 -56.23 -22.25
N ALA A 47 12.40 -55.69 -23.13
CA ALA A 47 12.93 -54.34 -22.98
C ALA A 47 11.85 -53.27 -23.18
N TYR A 48 10.89 -53.49 -24.08
CA TYR A 48 9.76 -52.61 -24.29
C TYR A 48 8.83 -52.60 -23.07
N GLU A 49 8.47 -53.76 -22.53
CA GLU A 49 7.62 -53.89 -21.34
C GLU A 49 8.27 -53.25 -20.11
N ASN A 50 9.58 -53.46 -19.92
CA ASN A 50 10.35 -52.80 -18.86
C ASN A 50 10.34 -51.27 -19.02
N LEU A 51 10.49 -50.75 -20.25
CA LEU A 51 10.44 -49.30 -20.48
C LEU A 51 9.04 -48.73 -20.19
N GLN A 52 7.98 -49.44 -20.60
CA GLN A 52 6.59 -49.04 -20.37
C GLN A 52 6.25 -49.02 -18.87
N SER A 53 6.71 -50.02 -18.12
CA SER A 53 6.48 -50.09 -16.67
C SER A 53 7.24 -48.96 -15.93
N GLU A 54 8.47 -48.64 -16.32
CA GLU A 54 9.22 -47.51 -15.77
C GLU A 54 8.57 -46.15 -16.10
N PHE A 55 8.07 -45.98 -17.33
CA PHE A 55 7.34 -44.76 -17.69
C PHE A 55 6.09 -44.59 -16.83
N THR A 56 5.31 -45.67 -16.67
CA THR A 56 4.11 -45.68 -15.82
C THR A 56 4.45 -45.36 -14.37
N ARG A 57 5.49 -46.00 -13.82
CA ARG A 57 5.96 -45.76 -12.45
C ARG A 57 6.40 -44.31 -12.25
N LYS A 58 7.14 -43.75 -13.21
CA LYS A 58 7.59 -42.35 -13.17
C LYS A 58 6.42 -41.38 -13.27
N CYS A 59 5.42 -41.65 -14.11
CA CYS A 59 4.20 -40.84 -14.19
C CYS A 59 3.40 -40.88 -12.87
N GLN A 60 3.28 -42.06 -12.25
CA GLN A 60 2.62 -42.20 -10.95
C GLN A 60 3.38 -41.43 -9.85
N GLN A 61 4.70 -41.58 -9.79
CA GLN A 61 5.55 -40.83 -8.86
C GLN A 61 5.42 -39.32 -9.07
N LEU A 62 5.46 -38.85 -10.32
CA LEU A 62 5.32 -37.42 -10.63
C LEU A 62 3.95 -36.89 -10.21
N SER A 63 2.88 -37.66 -10.41
CA SER A 63 1.54 -37.33 -9.92
C SER A 63 1.48 -37.27 -8.39
N GLN A 64 2.13 -38.22 -7.69
CA GLN A 64 2.24 -38.18 -6.22
C GLN A 64 3.00 -36.95 -5.74
N TYR A 65 4.19 -36.66 -6.30
CA TYR A 65 4.94 -35.45 -5.93
C TYR A 65 4.17 -34.16 -6.23
N GLN A 66 3.40 -34.11 -7.31
CA GLN A 66 2.53 -32.96 -7.59
C GLN A 66 1.42 -32.83 -6.56
N LYS A 67 0.76 -33.93 -6.20
CA LYS A 67 -0.25 -33.95 -5.14
C LYS A 67 0.36 -33.56 -3.80
N ASP A 68 1.48 -34.15 -3.40
CA ASP A 68 2.18 -33.83 -2.16
C ASP A 68 2.62 -32.37 -2.13
N LYS A 69 3.06 -31.79 -3.27
CA LYS A 69 3.39 -30.36 -3.36
C LYS A 69 2.15 -29.47 -3.25
N THR A 70 1.02 -29.88 -3.82
CA THR A 70 -0.26 -29.17 -3.67
C THR A 70 -0.81 -29.30 -2.24
N GLU A 71 -0.72 -30.48 -1.63
CA GLU A 71 -1.14 -30.73 -0.25
C GLU A 71 -0.23 -30.03 0.77
N GLN A 72 1.09 -29.98 0.53
CA GLN A 72 2.00 -29.13 1.30
C GLN A 72 1.64 -27.66 1.11
N ALA A 73 1.30 -27.21 -0.10
CA ALA A 73 0.81 -25.85 -0.32
C ALA A 73 -0.57 -25.59 0.33
N GLU A 74 -1.42 -26.59 0.53
CA GLU A 74 -2.74 -26.46 1.18
C GLU A 74 -2.66 -26.53 2.71
N VAL A 75 -1.72 -27.32 3.26
CA VAL A 75 -1.38 -27.34 4.69
C VAL A 75 -0.65 -26.05 5.07
N GLU A 76 0.25 -25.58 4.21
CA GLU A 76 0.84 -24.25 4.35
C GLU A 76 -0.24 -23.18 4.18
N GLN A 77 -1.21 -23.24 3.26
CA GLN A 77 -2.23 -22.18 3.12
C GLN A 77 -3.17 -21.92 4.32
N LYS A 78 -3.19 -22.78 5.35
CA LYS A 78 -3.86 -22.45 6.62
C LYS A 78 -2.98 -21.73 7.64
N ASP A 79 -1.65 -21.84 7.52
CA ASP A 79 -0.66 -21.12 8.35
C ASP A 79 0.16 -20.06 7.56
N GLU A 80 0.04 -20.02 6.23
CA GLU A 80 0.95 -19.34 5.28
C GLU A 80 0.20 -18.41 4.29
N PHE A 81 -1.11 -18.17 4.49
CA PHE A 81 -1.74 -16.96 3.90
C PHE A 81 -1.17 -15.67 4.53
N VAL A 82 -0.32 -15.79 5.55
CA VAL A 82 0.33 -14.68 6.26
C VAL A 82 1.78 -14.41 5.78
N GLU A 83 2.49 -15.35 5.15
CA GLU A 83 3.98 -15.23 5.04
C GLU A 83 4.56 -15.00 3.63
N LYS A 84 3.80 -15.10 2.54
CA LYS A 84 4.36 -14.98 1.17
C LYS A 84 4.33 -13.57 0.57
N GLU A 85 3.64 -12.60 1.16
CA GLU A 85 3.70 -11.19 0.71
C GLU A 85 4.83 -10.37 1.37
N GLU A 86 5.51 -10.92 2.38
CA GLU A 86 6.43 -10.14 3.23
C GLU A 86 7.80 -9.86 2.61
N LYS A 87 8.22 -10.57 1.54
CA LYS A 87 9.63 -10.54 1.09
C LYS A 87 9.98 -9.54 0.00
N GLU A 88 9.00 -8.87 -0.62
CA GLU A 88 9.29 -7.85 -1.66
C GLU A 88 9.24 -6.40 -1.11
N ASN A 89 8.64 -6.16 0.06
CA ASN A 89 8.40 -4.80 0.59
C ASN A 89 9.28 -4.40 1.78
N GLY A 90 10.25 -5.23 2.21
CA GLY A 90 11.12 -4.89 3.34
C GLY A 90 10.40 -4.78 4.69
N PHE A 91 9.19 -5.32 4.77
CA PHE A 91 8.42 -5.44 6.00
C PHE A 91 8.96 -6.62 6.81
N ASN A 92 9.25 -6.39 8.10
CA ASN A 92 9.74 -7.42 9.00
C ASN A 92 8.76 -7.56 10.17
N GLN A 93 8.00 -8.66 10.14
CA GLN A 93 6.93 -8.93 11.09
C GLN A 93 7.41 -9.02 12.54
N GLU A 94 8.60 -9.60 12.76
CA GLU A 94 9.18 -9.75 14.11
C GLU A 94 9.54 -8.39 14.72
N VAL A 95 10.20 -7.53 13.94
CA VAL A 95 10.55 -6.17 14.37
C VAL A 95 9.30 -5.33 14.60
N PHE A 96 8.25 -5.53 13.80
CA PHE A 96 6.97 -4.85 13.99
C PHE A 96 6.26 -5.30 15.29
N LYS A 97 6.23 -6.60 15.58
CA LYS A 97 5.69 -7.12 16.86
C LYS A 97 6.44 -6.54 18.06
N LEU A 98 7.78 -6.51 18.00
CA LEU A 98 8.60 -5.89 19.05
C LEU A 98 8.32 -4.37 19.21
N PHE A 99 8.04 -3.67 18.10
CA PHE A 99 7.67 -2.25 18.15
C PHE A 99 6.33 -2.04 18.87
N LEU A 100 5.34 -2.88 18.60
CA LEU A 100 4.03 -2.82 19.26
C LEU A 100 4.12 -3.18 20.75
N GLU A 101 4.95 -4.15 21.12
CA GLU A 101 5.18 -4.49 22.53
C GLU A 101 5.80 -3.33 23.32
N ASN A 102 6.70 -2.57 22.70
CA ASN A 102 7.31 -1.40 23.32
C ASN A 102 6.40 -0.16 23.33
N ASN A 103 5.38 -0.11 22.47
CA ASN A 103 4.49 1.03 22.32
C ASN A 103 3.02 0.57 22.38
N ASP A 104 2.46 0.51 23.59
CA ASP A 104 1.08 0.07 23.81
C ASP A 104 0.05 0.92 23.04
N GLU A 105 0.31 2.22 22.89
CA GLU A 105 -0.55 3.13 22.13
C GLU A 105 -0.55 2.81 20.63
N ALA A 106 0.55 2.25 20.10
CA ALA A 106 0.65 1.86 18.70
C ALA A 106 -0.21 0.64 18.37
N LYS A 107 -0.56 -0.19 19.36
CA LYS A 107 -1.44 -1.36 19.18
C LYS A 107 -2.83 -0.97 18.68
N MET A 108 -3.33 0.19 19.09
CA MET A 108 -4.65 0.68 18.67
C MET A 108 -4.69 1.06 17.19
N TYR A 109 -3.53 1.27 16.58
CA TYR A 109 -3.39 1.76 15.22
C TYR A 109 -2.63 0.77 14.32
N GLU A 110 -2.57 -0.51 14.70
CA GLU A 110 -1.78 -1.53 14.00
C GLU A 110 -2.06 -1.56 12.48
N GLU A 111 -3.32 -1.68 12.10
CA GLU A 111 -3.72 -1.74 10.68
C GLU A 111 -3.39 -0.44 9.91
N GLU A 112 -3.55 0.71 10.57
CA GLU A 112 -3.25 2.02 9.99
C GLU A 112 -1.75 2.22 9.78
N ILE A 113 -0.93 1.75 10.73
CA ILE A 113 0.52 1.79 10.65
C ILE A 113 1.00 0.90 9.49
N LEU A 114 0.42 -0.28 9.33
CA LEU A 114 0.73 -1.18 8.21
C LEU A 114 0.36 -0.56 6.86
N ASN A 115 -0.81 0.08 6.78
CA ASN A 115 -1.25 0.75 5.56
C ASN A 115 -0.39 1.98 5.20
N LYS A 116 0.16 2.67 6.21
CA LYS A 116 1.06 3.82 6.03
C LYS A 116 2.53 3.41 5.93
N PHE A 117 2.86 2.16 6.16
CA PHE A 117 4.22 1.68 6.11
C PHE A 117 4.84 1.95 4.74
N SER A 118 5.96 2.66 4.76
CA SER A 118 6.79 2.88 3.59
C SER A 118 8.21 2.49 3.96
N SER A 119 8.82 1.59 3.18
CA SER A 119 10.18 1.08 3.43
C SER A 119 11.26 2.15 3.28
N SER A 120 10.90 3.37 2.88
CA SER A 120 11.79 4.53 2.81
C SER A 120 11.99 5.16 4.19
N SER A 121 12.81 4.54 5.03
CA SER A 121 13.30 5.17 6.27
C SER A 121 14.55 6.00 6.01
N SER A 122 14.64 7.17 6.64
CA SER A 122 15.90 7.92 6.77
C SER A 122 16.90 7.13 7.63
N LYS A 123 18.20 7.44 7.54
CA LYS A 123 19.28 6.68 8.21
C LYS A 123 19.14 6.56 9.74
N ASP A 124 18.35 7.44 10.35
CA ASP A 124 18.33 7.65 11.81
C ASP A 124 17.01 7.23 12.48
N CYS A 125 15.97 6.85 11.73
CA CYS A 125 14.66 6.56 12.30
C CYS A 125 14.03 5.28 11.73
N SER A 126 13.47 4.45 12.62
CA SER A 126 12.80 3.21 12.23
C SER A 126 11.59 3.51 11.34
N PRO A 127 11.38 2.77 10.22
CA PRO A 127 10.24 3.01 9.33
C PRO A 127 8.89 2.86 10.05
N TYR A 128 8.79 2.00 11.06
CA TYR A 128 7.59 1.82 11.87
C TYR A 128 7.28 3.04 12.76
N GLN A 129 8.33 3.70 13.28
CA GLN A 129 8.16 4.92 14.08
C GLN A 129 7.66 6.07 13.22
N VAL A 130 8.16 6.19 11.98
CA VAL A 130 7.71 7.23 11.04
C VAL A 130 6.23 7.02 10.69
N ALA A 131 5.84 5.79 10.32
CA ALA A 131 4.45 5.47 10.01
C ALA A 131 3.51 5.72 11.20
N TRP A 132 3.91 5.32 12.42
CA TRP A 132 3.14 5.59 13.63
C TRP A 132 3.00 7.09 13.92
N ALA A 133 4.09 7.86 13.79
CA ALA A 133 4.05 9.31 13.96
C ALA A 133 3.11 9.98 12.96
N GLU A 134 3.06 9.51 11.70
CA GLU A 134 2.11 10.01 10.71
C GLU A 134 0.66 9.70 11.06
N VAL A 135 0.37 8.48 11.53
CA VAL A 135 -0.97 8.07 11.96
C VAL A 135 -1.44 8.95 13.11
N VAL A 136 -0.63 9.07 14.16
CA VAL A 136 -0.93 9.92 15.32
C VAL A 136 -1.12 11.38 14.90
N LEU A 137 -0.30 11.89 13.98
CA LEU A 137 -0.42 13.24 13.45
C LEU A 137 -1.75 13.46 12.70
N ASN A 138 -2.24 12.47 11.96
CA ASN A 138 -3.52 12.58 11.26
C ASN A 138 -4.69 12.60 12.25
N HIS A 139 -4.67 11.73 13.26
CA HIS A 139 -5.66 11.74 14.34
C HIS A 139 -5.65 13.07 15.12
N LEU A 140 -4.48 13.68 15.33
CA LEU A 140 -4.35 15.01 15.93
C LEU A 140 -4.89 16.15 15.05
N LYS A 141 -4.81 16.02 13.72
CA LYS A 141 -5.36 17.01 12.79
C LYS A 141 -6.88 16.98 12.74
N GLU A 142 -7.47 15.79 12.88
CA GLU A 142 -8.90 15.55 12.78
C GLU A 142 -9.64 15.69 14.12
N GLY A 143 -8.96 15.45 15.25
CA GLY A 143 -9.52 15.55 16.59
C GLY A 143 -9.75 16.98 17.11
N ASP A 144 -10.43 17.08 18.26
CA ASP A 144 -10.57 18.34 19.00
C ASP A 144 -9.22 18.77 19.59
N LYS A 145 -8.55 19.68 18.89
CA LYS A 145 -7.22 20.19 19.21
C LYS A 145 -7.15 20.82 20.61
N LEU A 146 -8.26 21.29 21.17
CA LEU A 146 -8.25 21.88 22.52
C LEU A 146 -8.12 20.82 23.63
N SER A 147 -8.57 19.58 23.38
CA SER A 147 -8.49 18.50 24.36
C SER A 147 -7.19 17.70 24.28
N ASP A 148 -6.28 18.05 23.37
CA ASP A 148 -5.03 17.32 23.17
C ASP A 148 -4.14 17.40 24.43
N PRO A 149 -3.74 16.25 25.01
CA PRO A 149 -2.81 16.20 26.13
C PRO A 149 -1.52 16.99 25.89
N ILE A 150 -1.01 16.99 24.66
CA ILE A 150 0.23 17.68 24.29
C ILE A 150 0.05 19.20 24.39
N ILE A 151 -1.06 19.73 23.89
CA ILE A 151 -1.37 21.17 23.96
C ILE A 151 -1.56 21.61 25.41
N ASN A 152 -2.28 20.81 26.20
CA ASN A 152 -2.47 21.10 27.63
C ASN A 152 -1.15 21.08 28.41
N GLN A 153 -0.30 20.09 28.17
CA GLN A 153 0.95 19.89 28.92
C GLN A 153 2.08 20.82 28.49
N TYR A 154 2.22 21.13 27.19
CA TYR A 154 3.38 21.86 26.68
C TYR A 154 3.07 23.29 26.24
N VAL A 155 1.84 23.59 25.79
CA VAL A 155 1.47 24.92 25.30
C VAL A 155 0.76 25.74 26.39
N LEU A 156 -0.21 25.14 27.09
CA LEU A 156 -0.99 25.84 28.12
C LEU A 156 -0.31 25.86 29.49
N SER A 157 0.59 24.91 29.76
CA SER A 157 1.34 24.88 31.02
C SER A 157 2.59 25.78 31.01
N ASP A 158 3.19 26.05 29.84
CA ASP A 158 4.31 26.99 29.72
C ASP A 158 3.80 28.42 29.54
N GLU A 159 3.99 29.23 30.59
CA GLU A 159 3.61 30.64 30.59
C GLU A 159 4.32 31.46 29.51
N ASN A 160 5.55 31.11 29.12
CA ASN A 160 6.27 31.86 28.08
C ASN A 160 5.62 31.66 26.71
N VAL A 161 5.27 30.42 26.39
CA VAL A 161 4.59 30.05 25.14
C VAL A 161 3.19 30.69 25.11
N LYS A 162 2.43 30.58 26.21
CA LYS A 162 1.12 31.20 26.33
C LYS A 162 1.16 32.71 26.11
N ASN A 163 2.08 33.40 26.79
CA ASN A 163 2.25 34.84 26.65
C ASN A 163 2.66 35.24 25.22
N LYS A 164 3.49 34.44 24.55
CA LYS A 164 3.87 34.68 23.16
C LYS A 164 2.69 34.55 22.20
N ILE A 165 1.82 33.55 22.41
CA ILE A 165 0.59 33.37 21.62
C ILE A 165 -0.35 34.57 21.82
N ILE A 166 -0.53 35.01 23.08
CA ILE A 166 -1.35 36.19 23.41
C ILE A 166 -0.78 37.46 22.76
N GLU A 167 0.53 37.66 22.85
CA GLU A 167 1.19 38.82 22.23
C GLU A 167 0.94 38.87 20.72
N ASN A 168 1.16 37.76 20.01
CA ASN A 168 0.90 37.67 18.58
C ASN A 168 -0.58 37.96 18.26
N TYR A 169 -1.51 37.39 19.03
CA TYR A 169 -2.94 37.64 18.85
C TYR A 169 -3.30 39.12 19.05
N LEU A 170 -2.74 39.78 20.06
CA LEU A 170 -2.95 41.22 20.30
C LEU A 170 -2.34 42.09 19.20
N ILE A 171 -1.18 41.69 18.65
CA ILE A 171 -0.56 42.35 17.50
C ILE A 171 -1.49 42.24 16.28
N ASP A 172 -2.06 41.06 16.03
CA ASP A 172 -3.00 40.84 14.93
C ASP A 172 -4.29 41.65 15.12
N LEU A 173 -4.84 41.71 16.34
CA LEU A 173 -5.97 42.58 16.68
C LEU A 173 -5.68 44.06 16.46
N LYS A 174 -4.46 44.52 16.76
CA LYS A 174 -4.04 45.89 16.50
C LYS A 174 -3.90 46.18 15.01
N ASN A 175 -3.45 45.19 14.23
CA ASN A 175 -3.26 45.30 12.79
C ASN A 175 -4.56 45.20 11.99
N LEU A 176 -5.60 44.60 12.58
CA LEU A 176 -6.95 44.63 12.02
C LEU A 176 -7.46 46.08 12.03
N LYS A 177 -7.55 46.68 10.84
CA LYS A 177 -8.15 48.01 10.66
C LYS A 177 -9.58 47.94 11.20
N PRO A 178 -9.91 48.65 12.30
CA PRO A 178 -11.25 48.56 12.86
C PRO A 178 -12.25 49.03 11.81
N PRO A 179 -13.45 48.41 11.74
CA PRO A 179 -14.51 48.91 10.89
C PRO A 179 -14.75 50.38 11.25
N ILE A 180 -14.87 51.24 10.23
CA ILE A 180 -15.22 52.64 10.44
C ILE A 180 -16.63 52.64 11.01
N VAL A 181 -16.73 52.70 12.33
CA VAL A 181 -17.98 53.01 12.99
C VAL A 181 -18.31 54.45 12.59
N MET A 182 -19.48 54.66 12.00
CA MET A 182 -20.07 56.00 11.91
C MET A 182 -20.45 56.43 13.33
N SER A 183 -19.45 56.66 14.17
CA SER A 183 -19.66 57.31 15.44
C SER A 183 -20.07 58.73 15.11
N SER A 184 -21.23 59.12 15.63
CA SER A 184 -21.84 60.45 15.51
C SER A 184 -20.96 61.61 16.02
N SER A 185 -19.69 61.37 16.36
CA SER A 185 -18.72 62.38 16.79
C SER A 185 -17.64 62.70 15.74
N GLY A 186 -17.54 61.89 14.68
CA GLY A 186 -16.58 62.07 13.59
C GLY A 186 -17.24 62.10 12.21
N GLY A 187 -18.50 62.55 12.16
CA GLY A 187 -19.12 62.89 10.90
C GLY A 187 -18.23 63.90 10.21
N GLU A 188 -17.61 63.50 9.10
CA GLU A 188 -17.21 64.45 8.07
C GLU A 188 -18.51 65.15 7.70
N ARG A 189 -18.70 66.32 8.30
CA ARG A 189 -19.89 67.12 8.08
C ARG A 189 -19.87 67.39 6.59
N LEU A 190 -20.84 66.84 5.86
CA LEU A 190 -21.31 67.39 4.59
C LEU A 190 -21.98 68.75 4.85
N SER A 191 -21.33 69.61 5.63
CA SER A 191 -21.55 71.03 5.61
C SER A 191 -20.63 71.52 4.51
N SER A 192 -21.19 71.88 3.37
CA SER A 192 -20.54 72.83 2.47
C SER A 192 -20.26 74.10 3.27
N VAL A 193 -19.13 74.12 3.97
CA VAL A 193 -18.58 75.34 4.55
C VAL A 193 -18.25 76.20 3.36
N LYS A 194 -18.99 77.30 3.17
CA LYS A 194 -18.61 78.29 2.17
C LYS A 194 -17.16 78.68 2.47
N PRO A 195 -16.26 78.69 1.48
CA PRO A 195 -14.88 79.08 1.70
C PRO A 195 -14.88 80.45 2.38
N ASP A 196 -14.09 80.57 3.46
CA ASP A 196 -13.97 81.81 4.20
C ASP A 196 -13.57 82.93 3.23
N LYS A 197 -14.23 84.09 3.34
CA LYS A 197 -13.88 85.25 2.53
C LYS A 197 -12.41 85.61 2.85
N PRO A 198 -11.55 85.82 1.84
CA PRO A 198 -10.15 86.11 2.08
C PRO A 198 -10.04 87.39 2.93
N LYS A 199 -9.29 87.32 4.02
CA LYS A 199 -9.14 88.45 4.96
C LYS A 199 -8.03 89.41 4.54
N THR A 200 -7.19 88.99 3.59
CA THR A 200 -6.07 89.77 3.08
C THR A 200 -6.02 89.77 1.55
N LEU A 201 -5.43 90.82 0.96
CA LEU A 201 -5.33 90.95 -0.49
C LEU A 201 -4.46 89.84 -1.12
N ALA A 202 -3.43 89.39 -0.41
CA ALA A 202 -2.57 88.30 -0.86
C ALA A 202 -3.32 86.96 -0.93
N GLU A 203 -4.16 86.67 0.06
CA GLU A 203 -5.02 85.49 0.10
C GLU A 203 -6.10 85.53 -1.00
N ALA A 204 -6.69 86.71 -1.23
CA ALA A 204 -7.63 86.91 -2.32
C ALA A 204 -7.00 86.65 -3.70
N LYS A 205 -5.77 87.15 -3.92
CA LYS A 205 -5.03 86.90 -5.15
C LYS A 205 -4.78 85.41 -5.37
N SER A 206 -4.30 84.69 -4.34
CA SER A 206 -4.07 83.25 -4.43
C SER A 206 -5.35 82.46 -4.72
N LEU A 207 -6.49 82.89 -4.20
CA LEU A 207 -7.78 82.23 -4.43
C LEU A 207 -8.26 82.41 -5.87
N VAL A 208 -8.08 83.61 -6.42
CA VAL A 208 -8.39 83.91 -7.84
C VAL A 208 -7.46 83.12 -8.76
N ASP A 209 -6.15 83.11 -8.50
CA ASP A 209 -5.19 82.34 -9.30
C ASP A 209 -5.54 80.84 -9.32
N LYS A 210 -6.04 80.29 -8.21
CA LYS A 210 -6.53 78.90 -8.15
C LYS A 210 -7.85 78.66 -8.87
N MET A 211 -8.71 79.68 -9.03
CA MET A 211 -10.00 79.54 -9.71
C MET A 211 -9.90 79.64 -11.23
N PHE A 212 -8.89 80.34 -11.75
CA PHE A 212 -8.72 80.61 -13.18
C PHE A 212 -7.49 79.94 -13.80
N SER A 213 -6.86 79.00 -13.10
CA SER A 213 -5.75 78.16 -13.59
C SER A 213 -6.20 76.79 -14.07
#